data_AF-A0AAE7E3G1-F1
#
_entry.id   AF-A0AAE7E3G1-F1
#
_cell.length_a   1.000
_cell.length_b   1.000
_cell.length_c   1.000
_cell.angle_alpha   90.00
_cell.angle_beta   90.00
_cell.angle_gamma   90.00
#
_symmetry.space_group_name_H-M   'P 1'
#
loop_
_entity.id
_entity.type
_entity.pdbx_description
1 polymer ?
#
loop_
_entity_poly.entity_id
_entity_poly.type
_entity_poly.pdbx_seq_one_letter_code
_entity_poly.pdbx_strand_id
1 'polypeptide(L)'
;MFVCGYHFPASEGNNVSFEKVIEKVNEGIDAAGKTVTLTSETREGVKLETIPVAEGSFLHTALVDYYTNTECKEIDGFKMIYYTNKYQISEISKSVDGDATKAVCRKLDDMNLYRVKVA
;
A
#
# COMPACT_ATOMS: atom_id res chain seq x y z
N MET A 1 9.05 -6.31 -14.76
CA MET A 1 8.66 -6.65 -13.38
C MET A 1 7.51 -5.75 -12.94
N PHE A 2 6.65 -6.18 -12.01
CA PHE A 2 5.57 -5.36 -11.46
C PHE A 2 5.82 -5.09 -9.97
N VAL A 3 5.90 -3.83 -9.57
CA VAL A 3 6.11 -3.43 -8.16
C VAL A 3 5.15 -2.30 -7.80
N CYS A 4 4.37 -2.51 -6.74
CA CYS A 4 3.41 -1.52 -6.21
C CYS A 4 2.38 -0.99 -7.23
N GLY A 5 2.04 -1.72 -8.30
CA GLY A 5 1.14 -1.19 -9.34
C GLY A 5 1.84 -0.84 -10.66
N TYR A 6 3.16 -0.67 -10.63
CA TYR A 6 3.90 -0.16 -11.77
C TYR A 6 4.61 -1.24 -12.56
N HIS A 7 4.53 -1.10 -13.88
CA HIS A 7 5.35 -1.86 -14.80
C HIS A 7 6.76 -1.26 -14.91
N PHE A 8 7.76 -2.13 -14.73
CA PHE A 8 9.17 -1.87 -14.98
C PHE A 8 9.69 -2.73 -16.14
N PRO A 9 10.64 -2.23 -16.95
CA PRO A 9 11.19 -2.94 -18.10
C PRO A 9 11.70 -4.34 -17.73
N ALA A 10 11.53 -5.31 -18.64
CA ALA A 10 12.00 -6.67 -18.42
C ALA A 10 13.52 -6.75 -18.28
N SER A 11 14.26 -5.85 -18.93
CA SER A 11 15.72 -5.73 -18.83
C SER A 11 16.23 -5.43 -17.41
N GLU A 12 15.39 -4.85 -16.55
CA GLU A 12 15.75 -4.61 -15.14
C GLU A 12 15.61 -5.87 -14.28
N GLY A 13 14.83 -6.87 -14.72
CA GLY A 13 14.65 -8.13 -13.99
C GLY A 13 14.25 -7.92 -12.53
N ASN A 14 14.99 -8.54 -11.61
CA ASN A 14 14.83 -8.38 -10.16
C ASN A 14 15.66 -7.23 -9.56
N ASN A 15 16.30 -6.40 -10.40
CA ASN A 15 17.21 -5.34 -9.98
C ASN A 15 16.53 -3.97 -9.88
N VAL A 16 15.19 -3.92 -9.85
CA VAL A 16 14.45 -2.68 -9.63
C VAL A 16 14.69 -2.23 -8.20
N SER A 17 15.37 -1.10 -8.00
CA SER A 17 15.63 -0.55 -6.67
C SER A 17 14.37 0.06 -6.06
N PHE A 18 14.31 0.13 -4.73
CA PHE A 18 13.22 0.79 -4.02
C PHE A 18 13.12 2.27 -4.37
N GLU A 19 14.27 2.95 -4.55
CA GLU A 19 14.33 4.37 -4.94
C GLU A 19 13.53 4.66 -6.22
N LYS A 20 13.68 3.82 -7.26
CA LYS A 20 12.91 3.96 -8.52
C LYS A 20 11.41 3.78 -8.32
N VAL A 21 11.00 2.90 -7.41
CA VAL A 21 9.58 2.68 -7.10
C VAL A 21 9.02 3.86 -6.33
N ILE A 22 9.77 4.39 -5.37
CA ILE A 22 9.41 5.55 -4.57
C ILE A 22 9.24 6.79 -5.44
N GLU A 23 10.16 7.02 -6.38
CA GLU A 23 10.07 8.09 -7.37
C GLU A 23 8.75 8.00 -8.17
N LYS A 24 8.44 6.84 -8.76
CA LYS A 24 7.19 6.65 -9.51
C LYS A 24 5.94 6.89 -8.68
N VAL A 25 5.89 6.40 -7.45
CA VAL A 25 4.74 6.59 -6.55
C VAL A 25 4.55 8.07 -6.22
N ASN A 26 5.63 8.77 -5.86
CA ASN A 26 5.57 10.18 -5.48
C ASN A 26 5.26 11.11 -6.66
N GLU A 27 5.70 10.77 -7.88
CA GLU A 27 5.35 11.52 -9.09
C GLU A 27 3.92 11.24 -9.56
N GLY A 28 3.40 10.03 -9.27
CA GLY A 28 2.11 9.56 -9.76
C GLY A 28 0.90 10.11 -9.02
N ILE A 29 1.07 10.61 -7.79
CA ILE A 29 -0.07 11.02 -6.96
C ILE A 29 0.28 12.17 -6.01
N ASP A 30 -0.65 13.12 -5.85
CA ASP A 30 -0.66 14.01 -4.69
C ASP A 30 -1.50 13.37 -3.58
N ALA A 31 -0.83 13.03 -2.47
CA ALA A 31 -1.46 12.41 -1.31
C ALA A 31 -1.80 13.41 -0.19
N ALA A 32 -1.35 14.66 -0.28
CA ALA A 32 -1.50 15.63 0.81
C ALA A 32 -2.98 15.88 1.16
N GLY A 33 -3.27 15.99 2.45
CA GLY A 33 -4.60 16.25 3.00
C GLY A 33 -5.57 15.06 2.94
N LYS A 34 -5.16 13.91 2.39
CA LYS A 34 -5.99 12.69 2.36
C LYS A 34 -5.80 11.86 3.62
N THR A 35 -6.88 11.27 4.09
CA THR A 35 -6.87 10.32 5.19
C THR A 35 -6.83 8.89 4.65
N VAL A 36 -5.99 8.03 5.24
CA VAL A 36 -5.86 6.62 4.85
C VAL A 36 -6.16 5.74 6.04
N THR A 37 -7.06 4.77 5.84
CA THR A 37 -7.42 3.77 6.85
C THR A 37 -7.40 2.38 6.23
N LEU A 38 -6.76 1.45 6.93
CA LEU A 38 -6.74 0.03 6.59
C LEU A 38 -7.73 -0.72 7.48
N THR A 39 -8.48 -1.66 6.94
CA THR A 39 -9.32 -2.59 7.71
C THR A 39 -8.86 -4.00 7.40
N SER A 40 -8.41 -4.75 8.41
CA SER A 40 -8.05 -6.16 8.28
C SER A 40 -9.28 -7.04 8.43
N GLU A 41 -9.31 -8.14 7.69
CA GLU A 41 -10.38 -9.13 7.76
C GLU A 41 -9.88 -10.55 7.51
N THR A 42 -10.55 -11.53 8.12
CA THR A 42 -10.29 -12.95 7.85
C THR A 42 -10.74 -13.32 6.44
N ARG A 43 -10.37 -14.52 5.97
CA ARG A 43 -10.82 -15.05 4.67
C ARG A 43 -12.33 -15.25 4.60
N GLU A 44 -12.97 -15.43 5.75
CA GLU A 44 -14.41 -15.58 5.92
C GLU A 44 -15.14 -14.22 5.98
N GLY A 45 -14.41 -13.10 5.87
CA GLY A 45 -14.97 -11.75 5.85
C GLY A 45 -15.23 -11.15 7.25
N VAL A 46 -14.67 -11.75 8.30
CA VAL A 46 -14.78 -11.21 9.66
C VAL A 46 -13.79 -10.05 9.81
N LYS A 47 -14.29 -8.84 10.04
CA LYS A 47 -13.46 -7.66 10.32
C LYS A 47 -12.74 -7.82 11.66
N LEU A 48 -11.44 -7.52 11.66
CA LEU A 48 -10.58 -7.70 12.84
C LEU A 48 -10.15 -6.35 13.42
N GLU A 49 -9.44 -5.53 12.65
CA GLU A 49 -8.86 -4.28 13.14
C GLU A 49 -8.96 -3.17 12.09
N THR A 50 -9.13 -1.94 12.57
CA THR A 50 -9.02 -0.73 11.75
C THR A 50 -7.74 0.02 12.15
N ILE A 51 -6.87 0.28 11.19
CA ILE A 51 -5.54 0.85 11.39
C ILE A 51 -5.45 2.17 10.61
N PRO A 52 -5.34 3.32 11.30
CA PRO A 52 -5.05 4.58 10.62
C PRO A 52 -3.59 4.59 10.13
N VAL A 53 -3.37 5.19 8.97
CA VAL A 53 -2.02 5.37 8.41
C VAL A 53 -1.66 6.86 8.49
N ALA A 54 -0.50 7.16 9.08
CA ALA A 54 -0.04 8.53 9.26
C ALA A 54 0.28 9.18 7.91
N GLU A 55 -0.29 10.37 7.69
CA GLU A 55 0.02 11.22 6.54
C GLU A 55 1.51 11.55 6.47
N GLY A 56 2.03 11.67 5.25
CA GLY A 56 3.43 12.02 4.99
C GLY A 56 4.41 10.85 5.05
N SER A 57 3.95 9.64 5.39
CA SER A 57 4.73 8.41 5.21
C SER A 57 4.66 7.90 3.77
N PHE A 58 5.68 7.17 3.32
CA PHE A 58 5.62 6.47 2.03
C PHE A 58 4.46 5.46 2.00
N LEU A 59 4.21 4.76 3.11
CA LEU A 59 3.04 3.86 3.23
C LEU A 59 1.73 4.58 2.88
N HIS A 60 1.54 5.80 3.39
CA HIS A 60 0.35 6.61 3.10
C HIS A 60 0.25 6.95 1.62
N THR A 61 1.30 7.54 1.04
CA THR A 61 1.31 7.91 -0.39
C THR A 61 1.07 6.70 -1.30
N ALA A 62 1.73 5.58 -1.02
CA ALA A 62 1.59 4.35 -1.80
C ALA A 62 0.18 3.74 -1.71
N LEU A 63 -0.49 3.87 -0.56
CA LEU A 63 -1.88 3.42 -0.41
C LEU A 63 -2.88 4.34 -1.11
N VAL A 64 -2.62 5.66 -1.12
CA VAL A 64 -3.40 6.61 -1.93
C VAL A 64 -3.24 6.29 -3.41
N ASP A 65 -1.99 6.14 -3.87
CA ASP A 65 -1.68 5.76 -5.26
C ASP A 65 -2.39 4.46 -5.65
N TYR A 66 -2.24 3.42 -4.82
CA TYR A 66 -2.92 2.14 -5.02
C TYR A 66 -4.43 2.32 -5.12
N TYR A 67 -5.05 3.05 -4.19
CA TYR A 67 -6.50 3.28 -4.19
C TYR A 67 -6.95 3.97 -5.48
N THR A 68 -6.20 4.98 -5.94
CA THR A 68 -6.55 5.74 -7.16
C THR A 68 -6.39 4.89 -8.42
N ASN A 69 -5.31 4.10 -8.52
CA ASN A 69 -4.90 3.48 -9.77
C ASN A 69 -5.27 1.98 -9.90
N THR A 70 -5.66 1.32 -8.81
CA THR A 70 -6.07 -0.09 -8.88
C THR A 70 -7.41 -0.26 -9.61
N GLU A 71 -7.48 -1.32 -10.43
CA GLU A 71 -8.72 -1.78 -11.08
C GLU A 71 -9.70 -2.45 -10.09
N CYS A 72 -9.26 -2.69 -8.84
CA CYS A 72 -10.13 -3.24 -7.82
C CYS A 72 -11.36 -2.32 -7.62
N LYS A 73 -12.55 -2.91 -7.80
CA LYS A 73 -13.80 -2.19 -7.68
C LYS A 73 -13.99 -1.67 -6.26
N GLU A 74 -14.32 -0.39 -6.15
CA GLU A 74 -14.72 0.22 -4.89
C GLU A 74 -16.08 -0.31 -4.44
N ILE A 75 -16.16 -0.69 -3.16
CA ILE A 75 -17.39 -1.11 -2.49
C ILE A 75 -17.44 -0.37 -1.15
N ASP A 76 -18.49 0.43 -0.93
CA ASP A 76 -18.74 1.21 0.29
C ASP A 76 -17.60 2.17 0.69
N GLY A 77 -16.87 2.73 -0.29
CA GLY A 77 -15.72 3.61 -0.02
C GLY A 77 -14.43 2.85 0.31
N PHE A 78 -14.37 1.56 0.02
CA PHE A 78 -13.20 0.70 0.25
C PHE A 78 -12.80 -0.03 -1.02
N LYS A 79 -11.49 -0.28 -1.17
CA LYS A 79 -10.93 -1.20 -2.16
C LYS A 79 -10.14 -2.30 -1.47
N MET A 80 -10.27 -3.54 -1.95
CA MET A 80 -9.44 -4.65 -1.48
C MET A 80 -7.99 -4.43 -1.94
N ILE A 81 -7.02 -4.70 -1.07
CA ILE A 81 -5.61 -4.66 -1.44
C ILE A 81 -5.18 -6.04 -1.94
N TYR A 82 -4.67 -6.09 -3.17
CA TYR A 82 -4.06 -7.31 -3.69
C TYR A 82 -2.90 -7.75 -2.81
N TYR A 83 -2.83 -9.05 -2.53
CA TYR A 83 -1.83 -9.62 -1.63
C TYR A 83 -0.41 -9.22 -2.03
N THR A 84 -0.05 -9.29 -3.32
CA THR A 84 1.26 -8.87 -3.82
C THR A 84 1.56 -7.40 -3.55
N ASN A 85 0.60 -6.50 -3.80
CA ASN A 85 0.76 -5.07 -3.52
C ASN A 85 0.91 -4.80 -2.02
N LYS A 86 0.15 -5.50 -1.17
CA LYS A 86 0.27 -5.41 0.30
C LYS A 86 1.71 -5.61 0.75
N TYR A 87 2.36 -6.71 0.32
CA TYR A 87 3.75 -7.00 0.70
C TYR A 87 4.73 -6.02 0.08
N GLN A 88 4.60 -5.71 -1.21
CA GLN A 88 5.54 -4.81 -1.89
C GLN A 88 5.55 -3.41 -1.24
N ILE A 89 4.36 -2.87 -0.95
CA ILE A 89 4.22 -1.59 -0.24
C ILE A 89 4.81 -1.71 1.17
N SER A 90 4.44 -2.76 1.93
CA SER A 90 4.94 -3.00 3.29
C SER A 90 6.47 -3.05 3.36
N GLU A 91 7.13 -3.80 2.46
CA GLU A 91 8.59 -3.94 2.45
C GLU A 91 9.30 -2.62 2.17
N ILE A 92 8.84 -1.87 1.17
CA ILE A 92 9.43 -0.57 0.84
C ILE A 92 9.21 0.40 1.99
N SER A 93 7.99 0.51 2.53
CA SER A 93 7.67 1.35 3.69
C SER A 93 8.55 1.01 4.89
N LYS A 94 8.80 -0.27 5.19
CA LYS A 94 9.70 -0.66 6.29
C LYS A 94 11.14 -0.16 6.10
N SER A 95 11.58 0.01 4.86
CA SER A 95 12.95 0.45 4.54
C SER A 95 13.14 1.96 4.61
N VAL A 96 12.08 2.76 4.39
CA VAL A 96 12.19 4.23 4.26
C VAL A 96 11.44 5.02 5.33
N ASP A 97 10.38 4.46 5.92
CA ASP A 97 9.59 5.14 6.93
C ASP A 97 10.10 4.90 8.36
N GLY A 98 9.59 5.70 9.30
CA GLY A 98 9.89 5.60 10.73
C GLY A 98 9.24 4.40 11.44
N ASP A 99 9.55 4.27 12.73
CA ASP A 99 9.16 3.10 13.52
C ASP A 99 7.64 2.92 13.68
N ALA A 100 6.88 4.02 13.70
CA ALA A 100 5.41 3.97 13.72
C ALA A 100 4.86 3.25 12.48
N THR A 101 5.37 3.58 11.29
CA THR A 101 4.98 2.92 10.05
C THR A 101 5.43 1.47 10.03
N LYS A 102 6.66 1.17 10.47
CA LYS A 102 7.15 -0.21 10.58
C LYS A 102 6.25 -1.08 11.46
N ALA A 103 5.70 -0.53 12.54
CA ALA A 103 4.75 -1.24 13.39
C ALA A 103 3.46 -1.61 12.64
N VAL A 104 2.94 -0.70 11.80
CA VAL A 104 1.80 -0.99 10.91
C VAL A 104 2.17 -2.04 9.88
N CYS A 105 3.30 -1.88 9.19
CA CYS A 105 3.76 -2.82 8.15
C CYS A 105 3.96 -4.25 8.67
N ARG A 106 4.44 -4.43 9.91
CA ARG A 106 4.55 -5.76 10.54
C ARG A 106 3.19 -6.44 10.70
N LYS A 107 2.09 -5.70 10.84
CA LYS A 107 0.73 -6.27 10.83
C LYS A 107 0.36 -6.75 9.43
N LEU A 108 0.76 -6.01 8.40
CA LEU A 108 0.48 -6.36 6.99
C LEU A 108 1.19 -7.64 6.54
N ASP A 109 2.23 -8.09 7.27
CA ASP A 109 2.96 -9.32 6.95
C ASP A 109 2.13 -10.60 7.24
N ASP A 110 0.98 -10.48 7.92
CA ASP A 110 0.07 -11.59 8.23
C ASP A 110 -0.65 -12.19 6.99
N MET A 111 -1.45 -13.23 7.21
CA MET A 111 -2.26 -13.88 6.16
C MET A 111 -3.66 -13.28 5.98
N ASN A 112 -3.98 -12.18 6.67
CA ASN A 112 -5.29 -11.54 6.59
C ASN A 112 -5.42 -10.72 5.30
N LEU A 113 -6.68 -10.51 4.91
CA LEU A 113 -7.05 -9.61 3.84
C LEU A 113 -7.13 -8.18 4.39
N TYR A 114 -6.84 -7.20 3.54
CA TYR A 114 -6.90 -5.80 3.91
C TYR A 114 -7.70 -5.02 2.89
N ARG A 115 -8.52 -4.10 3.40
CA ARG A 115 -9.20 -3.06 2.62
C ARG A 115 -8.58 -1.72 2.94
N VAL A 116 -8.39 -0.89 1.93
CA VAL A 116 -7.99 0.50 2.08
C VAL A 116 -9.20 1.40 1.82
N LYS A 117 -9.32 2.44 2.65
CA LYS A 117 -10.17 3.60 2.41
C LYS A 117 -9.31 4.85 2.35
N VAL A 118 -9.61 5.70 1.38
CA VAL A 118 -9.01 7.02 1.21
C VAL A 118 -10.14 8.04 1.16
N ALA A 119 -10.06 9.08 2.00
CA ALA A 119 -11.05 10.15 2.09
C ALA A 119 -10.40 11.52 2.20
#